data_AF-A0A6M0QAE3-F1
#
_entry.id   AF-A0A6M0QAE3-F1
#
_cell.length_a   1.000
_cell.length_b   1.000
_cell.length_c   1.000
_cell.angle_alpha   90.00
_cell.angle_beta   90.00
_cell.angle_gamma   90.00
#
_symmetry.space_group_name_H-M   'P 1'
#
loop_
_entity.id
_entity.type
_entity.pdbx_description
1 polymer ?
#
loop_
_entity_poly.entity_id
_entity_poly.type
_entity_poly.pdbx_seq_one_letter_code
_entity_poly.pdbx_strand_id
1 'polypeptide(L)' 'MIIFYFISLYVTPILAIIFCINLVEIIKKIKKDQPTAKNTFWLTFSFLLIVWSIAVTSSIGQ' A
#
# COMPACT_ATOMS: atom_id res chain seq x y z
N MET A 1 10.41 11.01 15.18
CA MET A 1 9.93 11.98 14.17
C MET A 1 10.68 11.84 12.83
N ILE A 2 12.02 11.96 12.79
CA ILE A 2 12.81 11.83 11.53
C ILE A 2 12.65 10.46 10.85
N ILE A 3 12.66 9.35 11.61
CA ILE A 3 12.54 7.99 11.05
C ILE A 3 11.20 7.79 10.33
N PHE A 4 10.08 8.27 10.90
CA PHE A 4 8.76 8.18 10.28
C PHE A 4 8.66 9.03 9.02
N TYR A 5 9.33 10.18 8.98
CA TYR A 5 9.38 11.02 7.79
C TYR A 5 10.18 10.34 6.66
N PHE A 6 11.33 9.73 6.96
CA PHE A 6 12.10 8.93 6.00
C PHE A 6 11.30 7.74 5.48
N ILE A 7 10.61 7.01 6.35
CA ILE A 7 9.74 5.91 5.95
C ILE A 7 8.61 6.44 5.05
N SER A 8 7.97 7.54 5.42
CA SER A 8 6.87 8.10 4.63
C SER A 8 7.34 8.62 3.26
N LEU A 9 8.58 9.08 3.12
CA LEU A 9 9.09 9.66 1.88
C LEU A 9 9.63 8.60 0.92
N TYR A 10 10.27 7.55 1.45
CA TYR A 10 10.91 6.50 0.63
C TYR A 10 10.10 5.20 0.54
N VAL A 11 9.43 4.78 1.62
CA VAL A 11 8.69 3.50 1.67
C VAL A 11 7.29 3.64 1.08
N THR A 12 6.60 4.77 1.31
CA THR A 12 5.26 5.04 0.73
C THR A 12 5.20 4.97 -0.80
N PRO A 13 6.12 5.59 -1.57
CA PRO A 13 6.08 5.47 -3.04
C PRO A 13 6.31 4.02 -3.51
N ILE A 14 7.17 3.26 -2.81
CA ILE A 14 7.38 1.83 -3.11
C ILE A 14 6.10 1.04 -2.83
N LEU A 15 5.45 1.27 -1.68
CA LEU A 15 4.17 0.67 -1.32
C LEU A 15 3.06 1.04 -2.31
N ALA A 16 3.05 2.27 -2.84
CA ALA A 16 2.08 2.72 -3.84
C ALA A 16 2.25 1.97 -5.17
N ILE A 17 3.49 1.74 -5.61
CA ILE A 17 3.77 0.93 -6.79
C ILE A 17 3.26 -0.51 -6.57
N ILE A 18 3.57 -1.10 -5.41
CA ILE A 18 3.10 -2.46 -5.04
C ILE A 18 1.57 -2.52 -5.01
N PHE A 19 0.91 -1.50 -4.47
CA PHE A 19 -0.55 -1.38 -4.45
C PHE A 19 -1.13 -1.36 -5.87
N CYS A 20 -0.60 -0.52 -6.76
CA CYS A 20 -1.04 -0.43 -8.15
C CYS A 20 -0.85 -1.75 -8.91
N ILE A 21 0.31 -2.41 -8.75
CA ILE A 21 0.60 -3.69 -9.42
C ILE A 21 -0.36 -4.78 -8.91
N ASN A 22 -0.57 -4.88 -7.60
CA ASN A 22 -1.50 -5.86 -7.04
C ASN A 22 -2.93 -5.63 -7.50
N LEU A 23 -3.38 -4.37 -7.63
CA LEU A 23 -4.70 -4.04 -8.16
C LEU A 23 -4.86 -4.52 -9.60
N VAL A 24 -3.87 -4.24 -10.46
CA VAL A 24 -3.87 -4.70 -11.85
C VAL A 24 -3.83 -6.23 -11.94
N GLU A 25 -3.06 -6.90 -11.08
CA GLU A 25 -3.04 -8.36 -11.02
C GLU A 25 -4.38 -8.94 -10.56
N ILE A 26 -5.05 -8.35 -9.56
CA ILE A 26 -6.37 -8.78 -9.12
C ILE A 26 -7.36 -8.67 -10.27
N ILE A 27 -7.40 -7.53 -10.99
CA ILE A 27 -8.29 -7.35 -12.15
C ILE A 27 -8.03 -8.42 -13.22
N LYS A 28 -6.76 -8.71 -13.52
CA LYS A 28 -6.37 -9.76 -14.49
C LYS A 28 -6.76 -11.17 -14.01
N LYS A 29 -6.66 -11.45 -12.71
CA LYS A 29 -6.98 -12.73 -12.09
C LYS A 29 -8.49 -12.98 -11.99
N ILE A 30 -9.28 -11.96 -11.67
CA ILE A 30 -10.75 -12.01 -11.69
C ILE A 30 -11.24 -12.38 -13.09
N LYS A 31 -10.67 -11.76 -14.13
CA LYS A 31 -11.02 -12.07 -15.53
C LYS A 31 -10.68 -13.52 -15.94
N LYS A 32 -9.77 -14.19 -15.23
CA LYS A 32 -9.29 -15.55 -15.52
C LYS A 32 -9.79 -16.58 -14.50
N ASP A 33 -10.75 -16.23 -13.63
CA ASP A 33 -11.24 -17.06 -12.53
C ASP A 33 -10.12 -17.65 -11.64
N GLN A 34 -9.05 -16.88 -11.45
CA GLN A 34 -7.91 -17.27 -10.62
C GLN A 34 -8.08 -16.81 -9.17
N PRO A 35 -7.52 -17.54 -8.19
CA PRO A 35 -7.56 -17.13 -6.79
C PRO A 35 -6.86 -15.79 -6.57
N THR A 36 -7.59 -14.81 -6.04
CA THR A 36 -7.13 -13.43 -5.79
C THR A 36 -6.65 -13.22 -4.35
N ALA A 37 -6.89 -14.17 -3.43
CA ALA A 37 -6.67 -14.00 -1.99
C ALA A 37 -5.28 -13.46 -1.63
N LYS A 38 -4.20 -13.97 -2.24
CA LYS A 38 -2.82 -13.53 -1.97
C LYS A 38 -2.58 -12.08 -2.40
N ASN A 39 -3.11 -11.69 -3.56
CA ASN A 39 -2.97 -10.33 -4.08
C ASN A 39 -3.84 -9.34 -3.33
N THR A 40 -5.06 -9.74 -2.94
CA THR A 40 -5.95 -8.94 -2.10
C THR A 40 -5.33 -8.68 -0.74
N PHE A 41 -4.71 -9.69 -0.12
CA PHE A 41 -3.98 -9.51 1.14
C PHE A 41 -2.86 -8.49 1.01
N TRP A 42 -2.01 -8.61 -0.04
CA TRP A 42 -0.93 -7.66 -0.29
C TRP A 42 -1.45 -6.25 -0.59
N LEU A 43 -2.54 -6.13 -1.36
CA LEU A 43 -3.19 -4.86 -1.66
C LEU A 43 -3.68 -4.18 -0.37
N THR A 44 -4.45 -4.89 0.46
CA THR A 44 -4.97 -4.36 1.72
C THR A 44 -3.85 -4.00 2.69
N PHE A 45 -2.82 -4.84 2.79
CA PHE A 45 -1.66 -4.58 3.64
C PHE A 45 -0.89 -3.33 3.19
N SER A 46 -0.60 -3.19 1.90
CA SER A 46 0.04 -1.99 1.35
C SER A 46 -0.81 -0.75 1.55
N PHE A 47 -2.12 -0.84 1.33
CA PHE A 47 -3.04 0.27 1.53
C PHE A 47 -3.09 0.74 2.99
N LEU A 48 -3.19 -0.21 3.92
CA LEU A 48 -3.18 0.07 5.35
C LEU A 48 -1.90 0.80 5.77
N LEU A 49 -0.73 0.34 5.29
CA LEU A 49 0.56 0.97 5.60
C LEU A 49 0.68 2.38 5.03
N ILE A 50 0.13 2.64 3.83
CA ILE A 50 0.10 3.98 3.22
C ILE A 50 -0.77 4.92 4.06
N VAL A 51 -2.02 4.51 4.36
CA VAL A 51 -2.97 5.32 5.14
C VAL A 51 -2.42 5.59 6.54
N TRP A 52 -1.82 4.58 7.18
CA TRP A 52 -1.19 4.73 8.49
C TRP A 52 -0.02 5.71 8.45
N SER A 53 0.84 5.63 7.42
CA SER A 53 1.97 6.55 7.25
C SER A 53 1.49 8.00 7.08
N ILE A 54 0.41 8.21 6.32
CA ILE A 54 -0.21 9.52 6.15
C ILE A 54 -0.79 10.03 7.48
N ALA A 55 -1.59 9.20 8.18
CA ALA A 55 -2.24 9.58 9.44
C ALA A 55 -1.23 9.90 10.56
N VAL A 56 -0.14 9.14 10.66
CA VAL A 56 0.95 9.41 11.60
C VAL A 56 1.68 10.70 11.21
N THR A 57 1.97 10.91 9.93
CA THR A 57 2.64 12.15 9.49
C THR A 57 1.77 13.38 9.72
N SER A 58 0.45 13.29 9.49
CA SER A 58 -0.49 14.39 9.71
C SER A 58 -0.72 14.70 11.19
N SER A 59 -0.73 13.69 12.07
CA SER A 59 -0.88 13.91 13.53
C SER A 59 0.37 14.47 14.19
N ILE A 60 1.54 14.27 13.61
CA ILE A 60 2.82 14.82 14.09
C ILE A 60 3.03 16.27 13.64
N GLY A 61 2.29 16.73 12.62
CA GLY A 61 2.39 18.09 12.07
C GLY A 61 1.53 19.16 12.77
N GLN A 62 0.95 18.86 13.94
CA GLN A 62 0.26 19.84 14.80
C GLN A 62 1.13 20.31 15.97
#